data_AF-A0A2H5Y386-F1
#
_entry.id   AF-A0A2H5Y386-F1
#
_cell.length_a   1.000
_cell.length_b   1.000
_cell.length_c   1.000
_cell.angle_alpha   90.00
_cell.angle_beta   90.00
_cell.angle_gamma   90.00
#
_symmetry.space_group_name_H-M   'P 1'
#
loop_
_entity.id
_entity.type
_entity.pdbx_description
1 polymer ?
#
loop_
_entity_poly.entity_id
_entity_poly.type
_entity_poly.pdbx_seq_one_letter_code
_entity_poly.pdbx_strand_id
1 'polypeptide(L)'
;MGMEVWWILLDAEKDEGEPGCYEFQEQAFRIWIEHLGPGRFVITTQTLSPHESASSTGHLKPFIQRCLDQIRRGEVRPARSIIWF
;
A
#
# COMPACT_ATOMS: atom_id res chain seq x y z
N MET A 1 -5.72 12.07 14.14
CA MET A 1 -5.03 11.26 13.11
C MET A 1 -5.92 10.09 12.78
N GLY A 2 -6.27 9.91 11.50
CA GLY A 2 -7.08 8.78 11.04
C GLY A 2 -6.19 7.69 10.45
N MET A 3 -6.58 6.44 10.65
CA MET A 3 -5.92 5.27 10.08
C MET A 3 -7.00 4.44 9.39
N GLU A 4 -6.76 4.06 8.13
CA GLU A 4 -7.69 3.23 7.37
C GLU A 4 -7.00 1.93 6.96
N VAL A 5 -7.77 0.84 6.93
CA VAL A 5 -7.28 -0.49 6.56
C VAL A 5 -8.16 -1.03 5.45
N TRP A 6 -7.52 -1.53 4.40
CA TRP A 6 -8.15 -2.03 3.19
C TRP A 6 -7.66 -3.44 2.91
N TRP A 7 -8.59 -4.34 2.57
CA TRP A 7 -8.29 -5.69 2.12
C TRP A 7 -8.56 -5.75 0.62
N ILE A 8 -7.52 -6.06 -0.17
CA ILE A 8 -7.62 -6.09 -1.63
C ILE A 8 -7.23 -7.47 -2.14
N LEU A 9 -8.10 -8.04 -2.97
CA LEU A 9 -7.87 -9.26 -3.73
C LEU A 9 -7.73 -8.88 -5.21
N LEU A 10 -6.60 -9.24 -5.80
CA LEU A 10 -6.26 -9.05 -7.20
C LEU A 10 -6.06 -10.41 -7.87
N ASP A 11 -6.05 -10.38 -9.20
CA ASP A 11 -5.78 -11.56 -10.01
C ASP A 11 -4.33 -12.06 -9.81
N ALA A 12 -4.18 -13.30 -9.34
CA ALA A 12 -2.90 -13.90 -9.00
C ALA A 12 -2.05 -14.28 -10.23
N GLU A 13 -2.63 -14.39 -11.43
CA GLU A 13 -1.91 -14.83 -12.64
C GLU A 13 -0.80 -13.87 -13.09
N LYS A 14 -0.80 -12.63 -12.57
CA LYS A 14 0.19 -11.59 -12.91
C LYS A 14 0.94 -11.09 -11.69
N ASP A 15 1.03 -11.91 -10.64
CA ASP A 15 1.73 -11.56 -9.41
C ASP A 15 3.12 -12.18 -9.38
N GLU A 16 4.10 -11.38 -9.78
CA GLU A 16 5.53 -11.66 -9.72
C GLU A 16 6.19 -11.02 -8.48
N GLY A 17 5.38 -10.39 -7.60
CA GLY A 17 5.86 -9.70 -6.42
C GLY A 17 6.38 -10.65 -5.34
N GLU A 18 7.38 -10.20 -4.60
CA GLU A 18 7.84 -10.94 -3.41
C GLU A 18 6.84 -10.74 -2.25
N PRO A 19 6.49 -11.78 -1.47
CA PRO A 19 5.72 -11.59 -0.25
C PRO A 19 6.48 -10.73 0.77
N GLY A 20 5.76 -9.92 1.53
CA GLY A 20 6.31 -9.09 2.59
C GLY A 20 5.69 -7.70 2.67
N CYS A 21 6.29 -6.86 3.53
CA CYS A 21 5.78 -5.53 3.82
C CYS A 21 6.44 -4.47 2.94
N TYR A 22 5.64 -3.62 2.31
CA TYR A 22 6.07 -2.51 1.47
C TYR A 22 5.64 -1.19 2.12
N GLU A 23 6.53 -0.23 2.20
CA GLU A 23 6.21 1.12 2.69
C GLU A 23 6.34 2.12 1.54
N PHE A 24 5.31 2.95 1.38
CA PHE A 24 5.35 4.11 0.49
C PHE A 24 4.91 5.34 1.27
N GLN A 25 5.56 6.47 0.99
CA GLN A 25 5.25 7.74 1.60
C GLN A 25 5.04 8.80 0.53
N GLU A 26 3.95 9.54 0.67
CA GLU A 26 3.63 10.74 -0.09
C GLU A 26 3.45 11.90 0.91
N GLN A 27 3.40 13.16 0.43
CA GLN A 27 3.42 14.34 1.31
C GLN A 27 2.30 14.33 2.37
N ALA A 28 1.13 13.77 2.04
CA ALA A 28 -0.05 13.75 2.91
C ALA A 28 -0.34 12.39 3.57
N PHE A 29 0.25 11.29 3.08
CA PHE A 29 -0.05 9.93 3.55
C PHE A 29 1.20 9.08 3.64
N ARG A 30 1.18 8.16 4.60
CA ARG A 30 2.02 6.97 4.58
C ARG A 30 1.13 5.76 4.35
N ILE A 31 1.58 4.85 3.50
CA ILE A 31 0.90 3.59 3.25
C ILE A 31 1.85 2.42 3.49
N TRP A 32 1.30 1.37 4.08
CA TRP A 32 1.95 0.07 4.21
C TRP A 32 1.12 -0.96 3.47
N ILE A 33 1.75 -1.72 2.60
CA ILE A 33 1.12 -2.80 1.84
C ILE A 33 1.78 -4.10 2.26
N GLU A 34 1.03 -4.97 2.93
CA GLU A 34 1.45 -6.33 3.23
C GLU A 34 1.02 -7.24 2.08
N HIS A 35 1.99 -7.81 1.36
CA HIS A 35 1.76 -8.82 0.34
C HIS A 35 1.77 -10.21 1.01
N LEU A 36 0.60 -10.82 1.14
CA LEU A 36 0.39 -12.10 1.83
C LEU A 36 0.59 -13.33 0.91
N GLY A 37 0.95 -13.12 -0.34
CA GLY A 37 1.01 -14.12 -1.40
C GLY A 37 0.09 -13.78 -2.57
N PRO A 38 0.06 -14.63 -3.62
CA PRO A 38 -0.44 -14.25 -4.94
C PRO A 38 -1.83 -13.62 -4.93
N GLY A 39 -1.90 -12.36 -5.33
CA GLY A 39 -3.12 -11.57 -5.44
C GLY A 39 -3.70 -11.07 -4.11
N ARG A 40 -3.03 -11.26 -2.97
CA ARG A 40 -3.58 -10.95 -1.63
C ARG A 40 -2.80 -9.84 -0.96
N PHE A 41 -3.47 -8.71 -0.75
CA PHE A 41 -2.85 -7.51 -0.19
C PHE A 41 -3.66 -6.93 0.96
N VAL A 42 -2.95 -6.52 2.01
CA VAL A 42 -3.50 -5.71 3.11
C VAL A 42 -2.86 -4.34 3.02
N ILE A 43 -3.68 -3.30 3.01
CA ILE A 43 -3.19 -1.94 2.86
C ILE A 43 -3.61 -1.15 4.07
N THR A 44 -2.64 -0.56 4.73
CA THR A 44 -2.84 0.32 5.87
C THR A 44 -2.42 1.71 5.45
N THR A 45 -3.29 2.69 5.63
CA THR A 45 -3.01 4.08 5.29
C THR A 45 -3.07 4.93 6.55
N GLN A 46 -2.10 5.83 6.71
CA GLN A 46 -2.06 6.82 7.77
C GLN A 46 -1.99 8.21 7.15
N THR A 47 -2.95 9.06 7.50
CA THR A 47 -2.92 10.48 7.11
C THR A 47 -1.93 11.23 8.00
N LEU A 48 -0.96 11.90 7.39
CA LEU A 48 0.08 12.67 8.09
C LEU A 48 -0.39 14.10 8.41
N SER A 49 -1.28 14.66 7.58
CA SER A 49 -1.81 16.03 7.73
C SER A 49 -3.34 16.05 7.84
N PRO A 50 -3.93 16.54 8.95
CA PRO A 50 -5.39 16.59 9.11
C PRO A 50 -6.09 17.61 8.20
N HIS A 51 -5.34 18.56 7.61
CA HIS A 51 -5.90 19.62 6.77
C HIS A 51 -6.16 19.20 5.31
N GLU A 52 -5.60 18.07 4.88
CA GLU A 52 -5.71 17.57 3.50
C GLU A 52 -6.65 16.36 3.38
N SER A 53 -7.17 15.83 4.49
CA SER A 53 -7.89 14.53 4.51
C SER A 53 -9.17 14.49 3.67
N ALA A 54 -9.80 15.64 3.40
CA ALA A 54 -11.06 15.72 2.64
C ALA A 54 -10.87 15.83 1.12
N SER A 55 -9.77 16.45 0.65
CA SER A 55 -9.46 16.58 -0.79
C SER A 55 -8.61 15.42 -1.31
N SER A 56 -7.86 14.78 -0.43
CA SER A 56 -6.82 13.82 -0.81
C SER A 56 -7.28 12.36 -0.93
N THR A 57 -8.47 12.03 -0.44
CA THR A 57 -9.10 10.71 -0.66
C THR A 57 -9.32 10.41 -2.15
N GLY A 58 -9.49 11.44 -2.99
CA GLY A 58 -9.54 11.30 -4.45
C GLY A 58 -8.23 10.80 -5.08
N HIS A 59 -7.09 11.09 -4.45
CA HIS A 59 -5.76 10.71 -4.93
C HIS A 59 -5.25 9.40 -4.32
N LEU A 60 -5.78 9.00 -3.17
CA LEU A 60 -5.35 7.80 -2.44
C LEU A 60 -5.59 6.50 -3.23
N LYS A 61 -6.77 6.33 -3.84
CA LYS A 61 -7.09 5.12 -4.63
C LYS A 61 -6.18 4.96 -5.86
N PRO A 62 -6.01 5.99 -6.72
CA PRO A 62 -5.05 5.91 -7.83
C PRO A 62 -3.62 5.63 -7.40
N PHE A 63 -3.19 6.19 -6.25
CA PHE A 63 -1.86 5.95 -5.71
C PHE A 63 -1.69 4.50 -5.24
N ILE A 64 -2.63 3.99 -4.44
CA ILE A 64 -2.66 2.59 -4.00
C ILE A 64 -2.63 1.64 -5.20
N GLN A 65 -3.43 1.90 -6.24
CA GLN A 65 -3.44 1.07 -7.44
C GLN A 65 -2.07 1.03 -8.12
N ARG A 66 -1.39 2.17 -8.21
CA ARG A 66 -0.04 2.25 -8.78
C ARG A 66 0.97 1.44 -7.96
N CYS A 67 0.91 1.55 -6.64
CA CYS A 67 1.78 0.78 -5.73
C CYS A 67 1.55 -0.73 -5.88
N LEU A 68 0.28 -1.15 -5.96
CA LEU A 68 -0.07 -2.55 -6.20
C LEU A 68 0.44 -3.06 -7.54
N ASP A 69 0.33 -2.26 -8.60
CA ASP A 69 0.85 -2.63 -9.92
C ASP A 69 2.38 -2.77 -9.91
N GLN A 70 3.10 -1.89 -9.20
CA GLN A 70 4.56 -1.98 -9.03
C GLN A 70 4.96 -3.24 -8.27
N ILE A 71 4.24 -3.59 -7.19
CA ILE A 71 4.49 -4.80 -6.41
C ILE A 71 4.26 -6.03 -7.27
N ARG A 72 3.11 -6.11 -7.96
CA ARG A 72 2.75 -7.28 -8.79
C ARG A 72 3.72 -7.51 -9.94
N ARG A 73 4.36 -6.46 -10.46
CA ARG A 73 5.40 -6.57 -11.50
C ARG A 73 6.79 -6.88 -10.94
N GLY A 74 6.94 -7.01 -9.62
CA GLY A 74 8.23 -7.19 -8.98
C GLY A 74 9.18 -5.99 -9.13
N GLU A 75 8.65 -4.79 -9.45
CA GLU A 75 9.45 -3.58 -9.66
C GLU A 75 10.01 -3.01 -8.34
N VAL A 76 9.39 -3.39 -7.22
CA VAL A 76 9.75 -2.96 -5.87
C VAL A 76 10.00 -4.17 -4.99
N ARG A 77 10.95 -4.03 -4.06
CA ARG A 77 11.26 -5.07 -3.07
C ARG A 77 10.63 -4.73 -1.72
N PRO A 78 10.25 -5.75 -0.93
CA PRO A 78 9.72 -5.53 0.39
C PRO A 78 10.77 -4.85 1.28
N ALA A 79 10.29 -3.96 2.15
CA ALA A 79 11.12 -3.28 3.13
C ALA A 79 11.63 -4.31 4.14
N ARG A 80 12.96 -4.36 4.32
CA ARG A 80 13.63 -5.36 5.18
C ARG A 80 13.53 -5.06 6.68
N SER A 81 12.86 -4.00 7.09
CA SER A 81 12.97 -3.45 8.45
C SER A 81 11.64 -2.97 9.06
N ILE A 82 10.51 -3.53 8.64
CA ILE A 82 9.22 -3.15 9.24
C ILE A 82 8.91 -4.14 10.37
N ILE A 83 9.27 -3.75 11.59
CA ILE A 83 8.81 -4.40 12.81
C ILE A 83 7.48 -3.74 13.17
N TRP A 84 6.39 -4.48 13.07
CA TRP A 84 5.09 -4.08 13.61
C TRP A 84 5.18 -4.12 15.15
N PHE A 85 4.91 -2.99 15.83
CA PHE A 85 4.76 -2.91 17.29
C PHE A 85 3.29 -2.79 17.66
#